data_AF-A0A158IDZ5-F1
#
_entry.id   AF-A0A158IDZ5-F1
#
_cell.length_a   1.000
_cell.length_b   1.000
_cell.length_c   1.000
_cell.angle_alpha   90.00
_cell.angle_beta   90.00
_cell.angle_gamma   90.00
#
_symmetry.space_group_name_H-M   'P 1'
#
loop_
_entity.id
_entity.type
_entity.pdbx_description
1 polymer ?
#
loop_
_entity_poly.entity_id
_entity_poly.type
_entity_poly.pdbx_seq_one_letter_code
_entity_poly.pdbx_strand_id
1 'polypeptide(L)'
;MSVRDVDAIDYIGVNILFRRVYVGLFDELDWRDEREHQDLLTKKIDRYISYVRSGKLLLNYPKVRGYEIVIEYVSMHAMPASAREYWKSRERLLADAGYTVHIRGVDVRHSLGLTVDEPEHVDAEPVEPPALEVLDPDPNSQLTDIADISYLPPLSPKARRQQALPVLRRLAMRQATGR
;
A
#
# COMPACT_ATOMS: atom_id res chain seq x y z
N MET A 1 15.54 -13.19 -12.21
CA MET A 1 14.07 -13.31 -12.06
C MET A 1 13.52 -11.93 -12.24
N SER A 2 13.00 -11.70 -13.44
CA SER A 2 12.50 -10.40 -13.92
C SER A 2 11.00 -10.51 -14.20
N VAL A 3 10.27 -9.39 -14.26
CA VAL A 3 8.87 -9.38 -14.72
C VAL A 3 8.72 -9.96 -16.15
N ARG A 4 9.82 -9.95 -16.94
CA ARG A 4 9.89 -10.60 -18.27
C ARG A 4 9.87 -12.13 -18.22
N ASP A 5 10.31 -12.73 -17.12
CA ASP A 5 10.26 -14.17 -16.90
C ASP A 5 8.84 -14.59 -16.49
N VAL A 6 7.88 -14.48 -17.41
CA VAL A 6 6.43 -14.60 -17.13
C VAL A 6 6.06 -15.96 -16.56
N ASP A 7 6.70 -17.05 -16.98
CA ASP A 7 6.35 -18.41 -16.57
C ASP A 7 6.91 -18.82 -15.19
N ALA A 8 7.84 -18.04 -14.66
CA ALA A 8 8.53 -18.30 -13.41
C ALA A 8 7.84 -17.62 -12.21
N ILE A 9 7.82 -18.33 -11.07
CA ILE A 9 7.49 -17.74 -9.77
C ILE A 9 8.80 -17.24 -9.17
N ASP A 10 8.86 -15.97 -8.77
CA ASP A 10 10.12 -15.33 -8.39
C ASP A 10 10.54 -15.77 -6.99
N TYR A 11 9.66 -15.64 -6.00
CA TYR A 11 9.91 -16.25 -4.69
C TYR A 11 8.66 -16.61 -3.92
N ILE A 12 8.84 -17.56 -2.99
CA ILE A 12 7.87 -17.92 -1.96
C ILE A 12 8.47 -17.65 -0.59
N GLY A 13 7.89 -16.71 0.15
CA GLY A 13 8.21 -16.42 1.55
C GLY A 13 7.18 -17.05 2.48
N VAL A 14 7.60 -17.61 3.61
CA VAL A 14 6.67 -18.16 4.61
C VAL A 14 6.89 -17.45 5.94
N ASN A 15 5.85 -16.80 6.43
CA ASN A 15 5.81 -16.25 7.78
C ASN A 15 4.95 -17.15 8.67
N ILE A 16 5.62 -17.97 9.48
CA ILE A 16 4.97 -18.92 10.38
C ILE A 16 4.24 -18.23 11.55
N LEU A 17 4.72 -17.07 12.00
CA LEU A 17 4.17 -16.37 13.17
C LEU A 17 2.79 -15.79 12.86
N PHE A 18 2.64 -15.18 11.68
CA PHE A 18 1.38 -14.60 11.23
C PHE A 18 0.57 -15.54 10.32
N ARG A 19 1.03 -16.77 10.09
CA ARG A 19 0.44 -17.74 9.18
C ARG A 19 0.18 -17.17 7.78
N ARG A 20 1.22 -16.58 7.18
CA ARG A 20 1.18 -15.97 5.85
C ARG A 20 2.16 -16.61 4.90
N VAL A 21 1.77 -16.73 3.64
CA VAL A 21 2.64 -17.10 2.53
C VAL A 21 2.68 -15.92 1.57
N TYR A 22 3.87 -15.43 1.32
CA TYR A 22 4.16 -14.38 0.35
C TYR A 22 4.53 -15.04 -0.97
N VAL A 23 3.78 -14.73 -2.02
CA VAL A 23 4.12 -15.07 -3.41
C VAL A 23 4.57 -13.78 -4.06
N GLY A 24 5.89 -13.62 -4.20
CA GLY A 24 6.48 -12.34 -4.54
C GLY A 24 6.75 -12.20 -6.02
N LEU A 25 6.36 -11.06 -6.58
CA LEU A 25 6.59 -10.63 -7.96
C LEU A 25 7.65 -9.53 -7.95
N PHE A 26 8.76 -9.76 -8.63
CA PHE A 26 9.84 -8.79 -8.74
C PHE A 26 9.79 -8.05 -10.07
N ASP A 27 9.87 -6.72 -10.00
CA ASP A 27 9.78 -5.85 -11.15
C ASP A 27 10.93 -4.84 -11.20
N GLU A 28 11.80 -5.05 -12.18
CA GLU A 28 13.00 -4.26 -12.47
C GLU A 28 12.80 -3.25 -13.60
N LEU A 29 11.59 -3.15 -14.18
CA LEU A 29 11.34 -2.26 -15.30
C LEU A 29 11.04 -0.84 -14.82
N ASP A 30 11.44 0.13 -15.63
CA ASP A 30 11.39 1.55 -15.30
C ASP A 30 10.18 2.30 -15.89
N TRP A 31 9.20 1.56 -16.42
CA TRP A 31 7.97 2.11 -17.00
C TRP A 31 8.16 2.99 -18.25
N ARG A 32 9.33 2.96 -18.93
CA ARG A 32 9.52 3.72 -20.19
C ARG A 32 8.57 3.29 -21.31
N ASP A 33 8.32 1.99 -21.46
CA ASP A 33 7.26 1.45 -22.31
C ASP A 33 6.14 0.93 -21.41
N GLU A 34 5.23 1.83 -21.01
CA GLU A 34 4.15 1.47 -20.09
C GLU A 34 3.23 0.38 -20.65
N ARG A 35 3.04 0.33 -21.97
CA ARG A 35 2.14 -0.64 -22.59
C ARG A 35 2.73 -2.05 -22.52
N GLU A 36 3.98 -2.21 -22.95
CA GLU A 36 4.68 -3.50 -22.84
C GLU A 36 4.76 -3.94 -21.38
N HIS A 37 5.06 -3.00 -20.48
CA HIS A 37 5.15 -3.27 -19.05
C HIS A 37 3.82 -3.76 -18.47
N GLN A 38 2.71 -3.08 -18.76
CA GLN A 38 1.37 -3.51 -18.33
C GLN A 38 1.02 -4.90 -18.88
N ASP A 39 1.35 -5.20 -20.14
CA ASP A 39 1.11 -6.51 -20.75
C ASP A 39 1.92 -7.61 -20.05
N LEU A 40 3.19 -7.38 -19.75
CA LEU A 40 4.06 -8.32 -19.03
C LEU A 40 3.55 -8.56 -17.60
N LEU A 41 3.23 -7.48 -16.88
CA LEU A 41 2.75 -7.55 -15.52
C LEU A 41 1.38 -8.25 -15.43
N THR A 42 0.49 -8.04 -16.40
CA THR A 42 -0.77 -8.79 -16.51
C THR A 42 -0.51 -10.29 -16.62
N LYS A 43 0.32 -10.69 -17.60
CA LYS A 43 0.62 -12.12 -17.83
C LYS A 43 1.27 -12.75 -16.59
N LYS A 44 2.12 -12.02 -15.89
CA LYS A 44 2.78 -12.52 -14.68
C LYS A 44 1.82 -12.67 -13.51
N ILE A 45 0.91 -11.71 -13.30
CA ILE A 45 -0.16 -11.83 -12.30
C ILE A 45 -1.05 -13.04 -12.61
N ASP A 46 -1.46 -13.22 -13.86
CA ASP A 46 -2.28 -14.37 -14.28
C ASP A 46 -1.58 -15.70 -14.01
N ARG A 47 -0.26 -15.77 -14.28
CA ARG A 47 0.56 -16.93 -13.94
C ARG A 47 0.55 -17.23 -12.45
N TYR A 48 0.67 -16.20 -11.60
CA TYR A 48 0.71 -16.36 -10.15
C TYR A 48 -0.62 -16.85 -9.60
N ILE A 49 -1.72 -16.25 -10.06
CA ILE A 49 -3.07 -16.71 -9.75
C ILE A 49 -3.23 -18.17 -10.17
N SER A 50 -2.83 -18.53 -11.39
CA SER A 50 -2.92 -19.92 -11.88
C SER A 50 -2.07 -20.89 -11.06
N TYR A 51 -0.85 -20.51 -10.67
CA TYR A 51 0.03 -21.31 -9.82
C TYR A 51 -0.61 -21.60 -8.45
N VAL A 52 -1.22 -20.58 -7.83
CA VAL A 52 -1.91 -20.75 -6.54
C VAL A 52 -3.18 -21.59 -6.70
N ARG A 53 -4.05 -21.26 -7.67
CA ARG A 53 -5.33 -21.94 -7.90
C ARG A 53 -5.17 -23.40 -8.32
N SER A 54 -4.11 -23.72 -9.06
CA SER A 54 -3.78 -25.10 -9.44
C SER A 54 -3.36 -25.98 -8.26
N GLY A 55 -3.17 -25.40 -7.07
CA GLY A 55 -2.72 -26.12 -5.87
C GLY A 55 -1.23 -26.45 -5.87
N LYS A 56 -0.47 -26.07 -6.91
CA LYS A 56 0.99 -26.29 -6.99
C LYS A 56 1.72 -25.71 -5.79
N LEU A 57 1.28 -24.56 -5.28
CA LEU A 57 1.80 -24.00 -4.04
C LEU A 57 1.71 -25.00 -2.88
N LEU A 58 0.56 -25.63 -2.67
CA LEU A 58 0.33 -26.57 -1.57
C LEU A 58 0.99 -27.94 -1.79
N LEU A 59 1.21 -28.33 -3.05
CA LEU A 59 1.99 -29.53 -3.37
C LEU A 59 3.47 -29.33 -2.98
N ASN A 60 4.03 -28.17 -3.30
CA ASN A 60 5.42 -27.85 -3.00
C ASN A 60 5.64 -27.46 -1.52
N TYR A 61 4.62 -26.87 -0.89
CA TYR A 61 4.69 -26.36 0.49
C TYR A 61 3.50 -26.86 1.33
N PRO A 62 3.35 -28.16 1.60
CA PRO A 62 2.15 -28.72 2.25
C PRO A 62 1.90 -28.18 3.67
N LYS A 63 2.96 -27.76 4.37
CA LYS A 63 2.89 -27.25 5.76
C LYS A 63 2.19 -25.90 5.88
N VAL A 64 2.03 -25.15 4.78
CA VAL A 64 1.40 -23.82 4.79
C VAL A 64 -0.11 -23.87 4.51
N ARG A 65 -0.71 -25.07 4.52
CA ARG A 65 -2.15 -25.22 4.32
C ARG A 65 -2.93 -24.39 5.33
N GLY A 66 -3.89 -23.60 4.82
CA GLY A 66 -4.70 -22.69 5.63
C GLY A 66 -3.95 -21.45 6.10
N TYR A 67 -2.79 -21.14 5.55
CA TYR A 67 -2.15 -19.83 5.71
C TYR A 67 -2.78 -18.84 4.73
N GLU A 68 -2.84 -17.57 5.11
CA GLU A 68 -3.22 -16.48 4.24
C GLU A 68 -2.21 -16.34 3.09
N ILE A 69 -2.69 -16.17 1.86
CA ILE A 69 -1.84 -15.97 0.69
C ILE A 69 -1.78 -14.47 0.39
N VAL A 70 -0.57 -13.94 0.38
CA VAL A 70 -0.25 -12.55 0.09
C VAL A 70 0.50 -12.50 -1.24
N ILE A 71 -0.04 -11.79 -2.23
CA ILE A 71 0.71 -11.44 -3.44
C ILE A 71 1.51 -10.18 -3.14
N GLU A 72 2.83 -10.29 -3.17
CA GLU A 72 3.73 -9.18 -2.86
C GLU A 72 4.38 -8.64 -4.13
N TYR A 73 4.06 -7.41 -4.50
CA TYR A 73 4.66 -6.75 -5.65
C TYR A 73 5.82 -5.85 -5.22
N VAL A 74 7.00 -6.13 -5.77
CA VAL A 74 8.24 -5.43 -5.45
C VAL A 74 8.70 -4.65 -6.69
N SER A 75 8.50 -3.34 -6.68
CA SER A 75 8.89 -2.44 -7.77
C SER A 75 10.22 -1.77 -7.45
N MET A 76 11.22 -1.92 -8.33
CA MET A 76 12.52 -1.24 -8.22
C MET A 76 12.48 0.22 -8.68
N HIS A 77 11.47 0.57 -9.49
CA HIS A 77 11.30 1.90 -10.04
C HIS A 77 10.00 2.52 -9.55
N ALA A 78 9.99 3.86 -9.49
CA ALA A 78 8.79 4.61 -9.17
C ALA A 78 7.78 4.48 -10.30
N MET A 79 6.54 4.10 -9.96
CA MET A 79 5.45 4.02 -10.94
C MET A 79 4.98 5.42 -11.34
N PRO A 80 4.82 5.74 -12.64
CA PRO A 80 4.09 6.93 -13.09
C PRO A 80 2.60 6.87 -12.70
N ALA A 81 1.87 7.97 -12.92
CA ALA A 81 0.47 8.07 -12.50
C ALA A 81 -0.44 7.01 -13.13
N SER A 82 -0.33 6.83 -14.44
CA SER A 82 -0.98 5.77 -15.23
C SER A 82 -0.67 4.37 -14.71
N ALA A 83 0.59 4.08 -14.41
CA ALA A 83 1.01 2.80 -13.84
C ALA A 83 0.38 2.52 -12.47
N ARG A 84 0.25 3.55 -11.62
CA ARG A 84 -0.42 3.42 -10.31
C ARG A 84 -1.92 3.14 -10.47
N GLU A 85 -2.58 3.79 -11.42
CA GLU A 85 -3.99 3.51 -11.73
C GLU A 85 -4.18 2.09 -12.27
N TYR A 86 -3.31 1.68 -13.18
CA TYR A 86 -3.26 0.30 -13.66
C TYR A 86 -3.05 -0.68 -12.51
N TRP A 87 -2.07 -0.46 -11.63
CA TRP A 87 -1.80 -1.33 -10.48
C TRP A 87 -3.01 -1.42 -9.53
N LYS A 88 -3.69 -0.30 -9.24
CA LYS A 88 -4.92 -0.32 -8.43
C LYS A 88 -6.01 -1.21 -9.04
N SER A 89 -6.09 -1.29 -10.38
CA SER A 89 -7.03 -2.22 -11.03
C SER A 89 -6.65 -3.69 -10.78
N ARG A 90 -5.35 -4.01 -10.76
CA ARG A 90 -4.84 -5.36 -10.48
C ARG A 90 -4.97 -5.74 -9.01
N GLU A 91 -4.76 -4.78 -8.12
CA GLU A 91 -4.97 -4.94 -6.69
C GLU A 91 -6.43 -5.34 -6.38
N ARG A 92 -7.40 -4.66 -7.00
CA ARG A 92 -8.82 -5.02 -6.89
C ARG A 92 -9.09 -6.43 -7.43
N LEU A 93 -8.59 -6.74 -8.62
CA LEU A 93 -8.75 -8.07 -9.22
C LEU A 93 -8.22 -9.18 -8.30
N LEU A 94 -7.06 -8.98 -7.69
CA LEU A 94 -6.45 -9.92 -6.75
C LEU A 94 -7.25 -10.03 -5.45
N ALA A 95 -7.72 -8.91 -4.91
CA ALA A 95 -8.57 -8.88 -3.73
C ALA A 95 -9.90 -9.61 -3.96
N ASP A 96 -10.55 -9.38 -5.11
CA ASP A 96 -11.78 -10.06 -5.51
C ASP A 96 -11.57 -11.58 -5.70
N ALA A 97 -10.36 -11.98 -6.09
CA ALA A 97 -9.95 -13.38 -6.15
C ALA A 97 -9.60 -13.99 -4.76
N GLY A 98 -9.68 -13.21 -3.68
CA GLY A 98 -9.46 -13.64 -2.31
C GLY A 98 -8.01 -13.58 -1.84
N TYR A 99 -7.15 -12.80 -2.51
CA TYR A 99 -5.76 -12.62 -2.12
C TYR A 99 -5.53 -11.28 -1.43
N THR A 100 -4.71 -11.28 -0.38
CA THR A 100 -4.17 -10.04 0.16
C THR A 100 -3.06 -9.55 -0.76
N VAL A 101 -2.99 -8.25 -1.01
CA VAL A 101 -2.00 -7.65 -1.89
C VAL A 101 -1.15 -6.67 -1.10
N HIS A 102 0.17 -6.82 -1.20
CA HIS A 102 1.12 -5.85 -0.69
C HIS A 102 1.94 -5.29 -1.82
N ILE A 103 2.27 -4.01 -1.73
CA ILE A 103 3.22 -3.35 -2.60
C ILE A 103 4.40 -2.82 -1.79
N ARG A 104 5.61 -3.06 -2.30
CA ARG A 104 6.84 -2.51 -1.78
C ARG A 104 7.58 -1.79 -2.89
N GLY A 105 7.70 -0.46 -2.76
CA GLY A 105 8.67 0.30 -3.53
C GLY A 105 10.05 0.11 -2.92
N VAL A 106 11.03 -0.30 -3.71
CA VAL A 106 12.43 -0.30 -3.32
C VAL A 106 13.13 0.74 -4.18
N ASP A 107 13.37 1.93 -3.63
CA ASP A 107 14.22 2.90 -4.30
C ASP A 107 15.69 2.51 -4.08
N VAL A 108 16.27 1.81 -5.05
CA VAL A 108 17.68 1.40 -5.02
C VAL A 108 18.64 2.49 -5.48
N ARG A 109 18.15 3.66 -5.96
CA ARG A 109 19.03 4.73 -6.49
C ARG A 109 20.02 5.19 -5.43
N HIS A 110 19.56 5.35 -4.19
CA HIS A 110 20.42 5.67 -3.05
C HIS A 110 21.46 4.58 -2.75
N SER A 111 21.13 3.31 -2.96
CA SER A 111 22.07 2.18 -2.76
C SER A 111 23.09 2.05 -3.90
N LEU A 112 22.78 2.58 -5.08
CA LEU A 112 23.65 2.57 -6.27
C LEU A 112 24.50 3.84 -6.40
N GLY A 113 24.46 4.75 -5.42
CA GLY A 113 25.20 6.00 -5.46
C GLY A 113 24.68 7.01 -6.51
N LEU A 114 23.45 6.82 -7.00
CA LEU A 114 22.80 7.75 -7.91
C LEU A 114 22.14 8.85 -7.08
N THR A 115 22.64 10.08 -7.21
CA THR A 115 22.00 11.28 -6.65
C THR A 115 20.75 11.59 -7.46
N VAL A 116 19.58 11.55 -6.80
CA VAL A 116 18.36 12.12 -7.35
C VAL A 116 18.43 13.60 -7.03
N ASP A 117 18.57 14.45 -8.05
CA ASP A 117 18.29 15.87 -7.88
C ASP A 117 16.83 15.96 -7.41
N GLU A 118 16.61 16.46 -6.19
CA GLU A 118 15.26 16.82 -5.77
C GLU A 118 14.68 17.72 -6.87
N PRO A 119 13.42 17.53 -7.29
CA PRO A 119 12.82 18.43 -8.26
C PRO A 119 13.01 19.84 -7.71
N GLU A 120 13.73 20.70 -8.46
CA GLU A 120 13.90 22.09 -8.08
C GLU A 120 12.51 22.59 -7.67
N HIS A 121 12.40 23.01 -6.40
CA HIS A 121 11.27 23.81 -5.99
C HIS A 121 11.35 25.03 -6.90
N VAL A 122 10.54 25.02 -7.97
CA VAL A 122 10.27 26.24 -8.69
C VAL A 122 9.54 27.06 -7.65
N ASP A 123 10.22 28.07 -7.09
CA ASP A 123 9.60 29.13 -6.29
C ASP A 123 8.64 29.88 -7.22
N ALA A 124 7.54 29.23 -7.58
CA ALA A 124 6.42 29.89 -8.20
C ALA A 124 5.86 30.79 -7.10
N GLU A 125 5.99 32.10 -7.32
CA GLU A 125 5.33 33.08 -6.46
C GLU A 125 3.87 32.63 -6.25
N PRO A 126 3.35 32.68 -5.02
CA PRO A 126 1.98 32.30 -4.76
C PRO A 126 1.06 33.16 -5.64
N VAL A 127 0.51 32.58 -6.70
CA VAL A 127 -0.53 33.24 -7.48
C VAL A 127 -1.74 33.32 -6.57
N GLU A 128 -2.05 34.52 -6.09
CA GLU A 128 -3.28 34.75 -5.33
C GLU A 128 -4.44 34.24 -6.18
N PRO A 129 -5.27 33.31 -5.65
CA PRO A 129 -6.45 32.89 -6.36
C PRO A 129 -7.31 34.13 -6.63
N PRO A 130 -7.92 34.25 -7.83
CA PRO A 130 -8.81 35.37 -8.11
C PRO A 130 -9.87 35.44 -7.01
N ALA A 131 -10.10 36.64 -6.48
CA ALA A 131 -11.03 36.88 -5.39
C ALA A 131 -12.36 36.17 -5.70
N LEU A 132 -12.70 35.18 -4.88
CA LEU A 132 -13.99 34.52 -4.94
C LEU A 132 -15.01 35.57 -4.53
N GLU A 133 -15.83 36.06 -5.47
CA GLU A 133 -17.00 36.88 -5.14
C GLU A 133 -17.93 36.01 -4.28
N VAL A 134 -17.88 36.23 -2.97
CA VAL A 134 -18.83 35.64 -2.04
C VAL A 134 -20.15 36.38 -2.27
N LEU A 135 -21.06 35.77 -3.01
CA LEU A 135 -22.45 36.21 -3.06
C LEU A 135 -23.02 36.11 -1.64
N ASP A 136 -23.30 37.26 -1.03
CA ASP A 136 -23.99 37.30 0.27
C ASP A 136 -25.30 36.50 0.18
N PRO A 137 -25.56 35.57 1.11
CA PRO A 137 -26.82 34.84 1.11
C PRO A 137 -27.97 35.82 1.37
N ASP A 138 -28.88 35.94 0.41
CA ASP A 138 -30.12 36.71 0.51
C ASP A 138 -30.88 36.26 1.78
N PRO A 139 -31.16 37.17 2.74
CA PRO A 139 -31.81 36.82 4.00
C PRO A 139 -33.23 36.26 3.86
N ASN A 140 -33.81 36.28 2.65
CA ASN A 140 -35.13 35.73 2.35
C ASN A 140 -35.11 34.36 1.64
N SER A 141 -33.95 33.72 1.44
CA SER A 141 -33.91 32.37 0.89
C SER A 141 -34.37 31.35 1.94
N GLN A 142 -35.62 30.92 1.86
CA GLN A 142 -36.16 29.82 2.66
C GLN A 142 -35.35 28.54 2.38
N LEU A 143 -34.60 28.11 3.39
CA LEU A 143 -33.95 26.80 3.48
C LEU A 143 -34.97 25.69 3.18
N THR A 144 -34.93 25.19 1.95
CA THR A 144 -35.60 23.93 1.60
C THR A 144 -34.60 22.81 1.85
N ASP A 145 -34.90 22.12 2.93
CA ASP A 145 -34.47 20.81 3.41
C ASP A 145 -33.88 19.90 2.31
N ILE A 146 -32.56 19.72 2.29
CA ILE A 146 -31.90 18.55 1.69
C ILE A 146 -30.78 18.12 2.63
N ALA A 147 -31.13 17.27 3.58
CA ALA A 147 -30.17 16.44 4.29
C ALA A 147 -29.56 15.43 3.31
N ASP A 148 -28.35 15.70 2.81
CA ASP A 148 -27.54 14.71 2.12
C ASP A 148 -26.17 14.58 2.79
N ILE A 149 -26.17 13.92 3.95
CA ILE A 149 -24.96 13.47 4.66
C ILE A 149 -24.38 12.24 3.96
N SER A 150 -23.99 12.38 2.69
CA SER A 150 -23.37 11.30 1.91
C SER A 150 -21.86 11.50 1.67
N TYR A 151 -21.27 12.61 2.13
CA TYR A 151 -19.83 12.85 1.97
C TYR A 151 -19.21 13.42 3.24
N LEU A 152 -18.96 12.53 4.22
CA LEU A 152 -17.88 12.76 5.18
C LEU A 152 -16.88 11.60 5.06
N PRO A 153 -15.63 11.87 4.64
CA PRO A 153 -14.59 10.84 4.65
C PRO A 153 -14.28 10.41 6.09
N PRO A 154 -13.90 9.14 6.32
CA PRO A 154 -13.58 8.66 7.66
C PRO A 154 -12.34 9.39 8.21
N LEU A 155 -12.45 9.90 9.45
CA LEU A 155 -11.36 10.58 10.14
C LEU A 155 -10.18 9.62 10.38
N SER A 156 -9.00 9.99 9.86
CA SER A 156 -7.77 9.22 10.04
C SER A 156 -7.26 9.23 11.50
N PRO A 157 -6.72 8.11 12.02
CA PRO A 157 -6.28 8.01 13.41
C PRO A 157 -4.86 8.58 13.59
N LYS A 158 -4.71 9.91 13.52
CA LYS A 158 -3.43 10.59 13.85
C LYS A 158 -3.55 11.83 14.75
N ALA A 159 -4.65 11.99 15.48
CA ALA A 159 -4.83 13.06 16.46
C ALA A 159 -5.02 12.53 17.90
N ARG A 160 -4.17 11.62 18.37
CA ARG A 160 -4.16 11.21 19.78
C ARG A 160 -2.74 10.97 20.33
N ARG A 161 -2.03 12.06 20.56
CA ARG A 161 -0.94 12.26 21.54
C ARG A 161 -0.78 13.77 21.59
N GLN A 162 -1.15 14.48 22.65
CA GLN A 162 -0.39 14.57 23.90
C GLN A 162 -1.33 14.87 25.07
N GLN A 163 -1.50 13.93 25.99
CA GLN A 163 -1.78 14.25 27.40
C GLN A 163 -0.85 13.39 28.24
N ALA A 164 0.02 14.06 29.01
CA ALA A 164 1.07 13.47 29.80
C ALA A 164 0.50 12.60 30.93
N LEU A 165 1.04 11.39 31.08
CA LEU A 165 0.77 10.54 32.25
C LEU A 165 1.74 10.91 33.37
N PRO A 166 1.28 11.17 34.61
CA PRO A 166 2.18 11.46 35.72
C PRO A 166 2.94 10.21 36.15
N VAL A 167 4.24 10.39 36.39
CA VAL A 167 5.18 9.40 36.91
C VAL A 167 4.84 9.09 38.37
N LEU A 168 4.41 7.86 38.66
CA LEU A 168 4.34 7.36 40.04
C LEU A 168 5.60 6.57 40.39
N ARG A 169 6.31 7.10 41.39
CA ARG A 169 7.53 6.58 42.00
C ARG A 169 7.33 5.19 42.62
N ARG A 170 8.34 4.34 42.45
CA ARG A 170 8.52 3.06 43.17
C ARG A 170 8.56 3.27 44.67
N LEU A 171 7.90 2.41 45.44
CA LEU A 171 8.24 2.12 46.83
C LEU A 171 8.17 0.61 47.13
N ALA A 172 9.36 0.08 47.42
CA ALA A 172 9.79 -1.12 48.13
C ALA A 172 8.81 -2.27 48.48
N MET A 173 9.18 -3.48 48.05
CA MET A 173 8.93 -4.72 48.79
C MET A 173 9.87 -4.81 50.01
N ARG A 174 9.35 -5.16 51.19
CA ARG A 174 10.03 -6.00 52.20
C ARG A 174 9.05 -6.67 53.17
N GLN A 175 9.12 -8.00 53.14
CA GLN A 175 9.01 -8.99 54.23
C GLN A 175 7.72 -9.11 55.05
N ALA A 176 7.02 -10.24 54.83
CA ALA A 176 6.26 -10.92 55.86
C ALA A 176 6.86 -12.33 56.06
N THR A 177 7.67 -12.48 57.10
CA THR A 177 7.96 -13.79 57.72
C THR A 177 6.85 -14.11 58.70
N GLY A 178 6.18 -15.25 58.50
CA GLY A 178 5.10 -15.70 59.35
C GLY A 178 4.88 -17.21 59.26
N ARG A 179 5.85 -17.98 59.75
CA ARG A 179 5.67 -19.16 60.62
C ARG A 179 7.02 -19.77 60.97
#